data_AF-A0A842K510-F1
#
_entry.id   AF-A0A842K510-F1
#
_cell.length_a   1.000
_cell.length_b   1.000
_cell.length_c   1.000
_cell.angle_alpha   90.00
_cell.angle_beta   90.00
_cell.angle_gamma   90.00
#
_symmetry.space_group_name_H-M   'P 1'
#
loop_
_entity.id
_entity.type
_entity.pdbx_description
1 polymer ?
#
loop_
_entity_poly.entity_id
_entity_poly.type
_entity_poly.pdbx_seq_one_letter_code
_entity_poly.pdbx_strand_id
1 'polypeptide(L)'
;MSLRSGVVTETTRSAAATTGRTMLSKVPEITVWFWVIKILCTTVGESFADWIDMTLGVGLNTTALIFTVILGAVLGWQLRLDRYVPIAYWLTVVVLSVTGTLYTDILTDALGVPLAVSTSIFAGALAVVFGVWYARERTLSIHSIVTIGRELFYWLAVLVTFALGTAAGDWTLELTGWGPGVSVLLPAGLIVLIVFGWRLGANAVLSFWLAYILTRPLGANLGDWLASPSAEHGLGWGTALTSVVFLVAILATVGYLTLTRSDVIEEHERTHTPTVTTTAARERIMLGYYAAVAVTTGAVLIWAAGQPHATVASEEDESGTPPVTATLDPGQATAHFPPAQVAKFRTIAQDTLTKVQAGQQADAKARIKDLETAWDDDEATLRPADQTAWSVLDGRIDAVLQSVRASRPDPATETQRLTALLTALE
;
A
#
# COMPACT_ATOMS: atom_id res chain seq x y z
N MET A 1 -15.12 83.94 23.26
CA MET A 1 -13.95 83.67 22.41
C MET A 1 -13.87 82.16 22.24
N SER A 2 -14.09 81.66 21.01
CA SER A 2 -13.82 80.29 20.51
C SER A 2 -14.37 79.06 21.26
N LEU A 3 -14.79 77.95 20.66
CA LEU A 3 -15.23 77.55 19.32
C LEU A 3 -15.66 76.07 19.52
N ARG A 4 -16.87 75.73 19.05
CA ARG A 4 -17.42 74.42 18.66
C ARG A 4 -16.63 73.14 18.96
N SER A 5 -17.32 72.12 19.48
CA SER A 5 -17.53 70.87 18.71
C SER A 5 -18.65 70.05 19.35
N GLY A 6 -19.68 69.75 18.56
CA GLY A 6 -20.81 68.92 18.96
C GLY A 6 -20.41 67.45 19.07
N VAL A 7 -20.97 66.78 20.07
CA VAL A 7 -20.97 65.32 20.18
C VAL A 7 -21.81 64.78 19.03
N VAL A 8 -21.15 64.27 18.00
CA VAL A 8 -21.78 63.41 17.00
C VAL A 8 -21.75 62.00 17.60
N THR A 9 -22.89 61.55 18.11
CA THR A 9 -23.14 60.13 18.38
C THR A 9 -23.15 59.40 17.05
N GLU A 10 -22.02 58.79 16.70
CA GLU A 10 -21.92 57.89 15.56
C GLU A 10 -22.67 56.60 15.92
N THR A 11 -23.92 56.57 15.48
CA THR A 11 -24.77 55.38 15.41
C THR A 11 -23.95 54.23 14.84
N THR A 12 -23.68 53.23 15.68
CA THR A 12 -23.03 51.98 15.29
C THR A 12 -23.82 51.38 14.14
N ARG A 13 -23.34 51.54 12.90
CA ARG A 13 -23.78 50.72 11.77
C ARG A 13 -23.45 49.31 12.17
N SER A 14 -24.48 48.57 12.59
CA SER A 14 -24.52 47.12 12.52
C SER A 14 -24.22 46.75 11.07
N ALA A 15 -22.95 46.61 10.74
CA ALA A 15 -22.51 45.95 9.52
C ALA A 15 -23.10 44.56 9.62
N ALA A 16 -24.13 44.30 8.80
CA ALA A 16 -24.71 42.99 8.63
C ALA A 16 -23.54 42.04 8.34
N ALA A 17 -23.20 41.21 9.33
CA ALA A 17 -22.32 40.08 9.14
C ALA A 17 -22.97 39.29 8.01
N THR A 18 -22.32 39.28 6.85
CA THR A 18 -22.71 38.37 5.78
C THR A 18 -22.51 36.98 6.35
N THR A 19 -23.60 36.31 6.69
CA THR A 19 -23.65 34.93 7.15
C THR A 19 -23.27 34.01 5.98
N GLY A 20 -22.05 34.17 5.45
CA GLY A 20 -21.43 33.13 4.65
C GLY A 20 -21.29 31.91 5.55
N ARG A 21 -21.74 30.74 5.11
CA ARG A 21 -21.52 29.47 5.80
C ARG A 21 -20.04 29.35 6.15
N THR A 22 -19.68 29.62 7.40
CA THR A 22 -18.36 29.35 7.94
C THR A 22 -18.21 27.84 8.00
N MET A 23 -17.40 27.28 7.10
CA MET A 23 -17.02 25.87 7.18
C MET A 23 -16.18 25.66 8.45
N LEU A 24 -16.61 24.75 9.30
CA LEU A 24 -15.84 24.31 10.45
C LEU A 24 -14.75 23.35 9.97
N SER A 25 -13.66 23.21 10.72
CA SER A 25 -12.62 22.24 10.37
C SER A 25 -13.23 20.85 10.21
N LYS A 26 -12.87 20.20 9.10
CA LYS A 26 -13.41 18.88 8.69
C LYS A 26 -12.52 17.71 9.09
N VAL A 27 -11.42 17.99 9.80
CA VAL A 27 -10.44 17.00 10.23
C VAL A 27 -10.56 16.84 11.75
N PRO A 28 -10.44 15.60 12.28
CA PRO A 28 -10.43 15.37 13.71
C PRO A 28 -9.25 16.06 14.39
N GLU A 29 -9.38 16.27 15.69
CA GLU A 29 -8.26 16.63 16.55
C GLU A 29 -7.24 15.49 16.64
N ILE A 30 -5.94 15.84 16.70
CA ILE A 30 -4.83 14.88 16.70
C ILE A 30 -4.63 14.30 18.11
N THR A 31 -5.59 13.47 18.55
CA THR A 31 -5.52 12.76 19.83
C THR A 31 -4.81 11.41 19.70
N VAL A 32 -4.64 10.67 20.81
CA VAL A 32 -4.16 9.27 20.74
C VAL A 32 -5.09 8.41 19.88
N TRP A 33 -6.40 8.65 19.95
CA TRP A 33 -7.39 7.91 19.15
C TRP A 33 -7.21 8.12 17.65
N PHE A 34 -6.85 9.34 17.23
CA PHE A 34 -6.52 9.63 15.83
C PHE A 34 -5.40 8.72 15.32
N TRP A 35 -4.33 8.55 16.09
CA TRP A 35 -3.20 7.69 15.71
C TRP A 35 -3.57 6.22 15.73
N VAL A 36 -4.32 5.77 16.74
CA VAL A 36 -4.78 4.37 16.84
C VAL A 36 -5.61 3.99 15.61
N ILE A 37 -6.68 4.73 15.33
CA ILE A 37 -7.54 4.39 14.20
C ILE A 37 -6.84 4.60 12.86
N LYS A 38 -5.93 5.58 12.74
CA LYS A 38 -5.10 5.75 11.53
C LYS A 38 -4.24 4.51 11.26
N ILE A 39 -3.56 3.98 12.28
CA ILE A 39 -2.76 2.75 12.15
C ILE A 39 -3.66 1.56 11.80
N LEU A 40 -4.83 1.44 12.44
CA LEU A 40 -5.77 0.37 12.09
C LEU A 40 -6.21 0.48 10.62
N CYS A 41 -6.53 1.68 10.14
CA CYS A 41 -6.90 1.89 8.73
C CYS A 41 -5.75 1.62 7.77
N THR A 42 -4.50 1.97 8.12
CA THR A 42 -3.35 1.69 7.24
C THR A 42 -3.05 0.20 7.17
N THR A 43 -3.29 -0.58 8.23
CA THR A 43 -3.14 -2.04 8.19
C THR A 43 -4.29 -2.71 7.42
N VAL A 44 -5.54 -2.29 7.60
CA VAL A 44 -6.67 -2.82 6.81
C VAL A 44 -6.50 -2.51 5.33
N GLY A 45 -6.01 -1.32 4.99
CA GLY A 45 -5.84 -0.91 3.61
C GLY A 45 -5.01 -1.89 2.79
N GLU A 46 -3.98 -2.46 3.41
CA GLU A 46 -3.12 -3.48 2.82
C GLU A 46 -3.86 -4.82 2.73
N SER A 47 -4.06 -5.49 3.87
CA SER A 47 -4.61 -6.85 3.89
C SER A 47 -6.00 -7.01 3.24
N PHE A 48 -6.81 -5.94 3.18
CA PHE A 48 -8.11 -5.97 2.53
C PHE A 48 -8.03 -5.78 1.01
N ALA A 49 -7.05 -5.03 0.50
CA ALA A 49 -6.79 -4.93 -0.93
C ALA A 49 -6.41 -6.30 -1.48
N ASP A 50 -5.43 -6.95 -0.86
CA ASP A 50 -4.92 -8.27 -1.27
C ASP A 50 -6.01 -9.33 -1.14
N TRP A 51 -6.78 -9.30 -0.04
CA TRP A 51 -7.89 -10.24 0.14
C TRP A 51 -8.93 -10.12 -0.98
N ILE A 52 -9.26 -8.90 -1.41
CA ILE A 52 -10.21 -8.69 -2.50
C ILE A 52 -9.63 -9.18 -3.81
N ASP A 53 -8.36 -8.90 -4.09
CA ASP A 53 -7.73 -9.33 -5.33
C ASP A 53 -7.70 -10.85 -5.46
N MET A 54 -7.22 -11.53 -4.41
CA MET A 54 -7.15 -13.00 -4.34
C MET A 54 -8.53 -13.67 -4.32
N THR A 55 -9.49 -13.14 -3.55
CA THR A 55 -10.77 -13.85 -3.29
C THR A 55 -11.79 -13.66 -4.41
N LEU A 56 -11.86 -12.45 -4.99
CA LEU A 56 -12.84 -12.19 -6.05
C LEU A 56 -12.34 -12.62 -7.44
N GLY A 57 -11.02 -12.80 -7.63
CA GLY A 57 -10.44 -13.23 -8.91
C GLY A 57 -10.78 -12.30 -10.07
N VAL A 58 -11.18 -11.06 -9.78
CA VAL A 58 -11.57 -10.04 -10.77
C VAL A 58 -10.35 -9.34 -11.38
N GLY A 59 -9.18 -9.58 -10.79
CA GLY A 59 -7.88 -9.03 -11.16
C GLY A 59 -7.69 -7.59 -10.70
N LEU A 60 -6.43 -7.25 -10.42
CA LEU A 60 -5.98 -6.01 -9.82
C LEU A 60 -6.58 -4.75 -10.46
N ASN A 61 -6.60 -4.70 -11.80
CA ASN A 61 -7.12 -3.54 -12.55
C ASN A 61 -8.63 -3.32 -12.34
N THR A 62 -9.41 -4.39 -12.24
CA THR A 62 -10.86 -4.29 -12.03
C THR A 62 -11.14 -3.87 -10.60
N THR A 63 -10.42 -4.46 -9.63
CA THR A 63 -10.48 -4.08 -8.21
C THR A 63 -10.17 -2.60 -8.03
N ALA A 64 -9.07 -2.11 -8.60
CA ALA A 64 -8.70 -0.71 -8.56
C ALA A 64 -9.76 0.20 -9.18
N LEU A 65 -10.36 -0.17 -10.31
CA LEU A 65 -11.44 0.61 -10.93
C LEU A 65 -12.66 0.72 -10.01
N ILE A 66 -13.08 -0.38 -9.39
CA ILE A 66 -14.21 -0.39 -8.44
C ILE A 66 -13.91 0.53 -7.25
N PHE A 67 -12.75 0.39 -6.63
CA PHE A 67 -12.36 1.23 -5.49
C PHE A 67 -12.17 2.69 -5.86
N THR A 68 -11.71 2.99 -7.08
CA THR A 68 -11.65 4.37 -7.60
C THR A 68 -13.05 5.00 -7.69
N VAL A 69 -14.05 4.25 -8.14
CA VAL A 69 -15.45 4.72 -8.19
C VAL A 69 -16.00 4.92 -6.77
N ILE A 70 -15.76 3.97 -5.86
CA ILE A 70 -16.16 4.08 -4.45
C ILE A 70 -15.49 5.28 -3.80
N LEU A 71 -14.20 5.51 -4.05
CA LEU A 71 -13.45 6.67 -3.59
C LEU A 71 -14.10 7.96 -4.08
N GLY A 72 -14.44 8.04 -5.36
CA GLY A 72 -15.15 9.20 -5.92
C GLY A 72 -16.48 9.48 -5.21
N ALA A 73 -17.26 8.43 -4.91
CA ALA A 73 -18.53 8.56 -4.21
C ALA A 73 -18.37 9.01 -2.74
N VAL A 74 -17.48 8.36 -1.99
CA VAL A 74 -17.23 8.64 -0.57
C VAL A 74 -16.56 10.01 -0.39
N LEU A 75 -15.57 10.34 -1.22
CA LEU A 75 -14.95 11.67 -1.23
C LEU A 75 -15.98 12.74 -1.62
N GLY A 76 -16.85 12.46 -2.59
CA GLY A 76 -17.96 13.35 -2.95
C GLY A 76 -18.93 13.60 -1.78
N TRP A 77 -19.21 12.58 -0.95
CA TRP A 77 -19.96 12.76 0.29
C TRP A 77 -19.17 13.64 1.28
N GLN A 78 -17.92 13.31 1.56
CA GLN A 78 -17.08 14.05 2.49
C GLN A 78 -16.96 15.55 2.13
N LEU A 79 -16.77 15.86 0.85
CA LEU A 79 -16.67 17.24 0.35
C LEU A 79 -17.98 18.03 0.54
N ARG A 80 -19.15 17.36 0.53
CA ARG A 80 -20.47 18.00 0.72
C ARG A 80 -20.78 18.36 2.17
N LEU A 81 -20.15 17.68 3.13
CA LEU A 81 -20.33 18.00 4.55
C LEU A 81 -19.74 19.38 4.84
N ASP A 82 -20.21 20.04 5.90
CA ASP A 82 -19.75 21.39 6.31
C ASP A 82 -18.97 21.38 7.63
N ARG A 83 -18.83 20.19 8.22
CA ARG A 83 -18.23 19.94 9.52
C ARG A 83 -17.62 18.55 9.56
N TYR A 84 -16.77 18.29 10.54
CA TYR A 84 -16.27 16.96 10.83
C TYR A 84 -17.41 15.99 11.21
N VAL A 85 -17.49 14.86 10.48
CA VAL A 85 -18.36 13.73 10.80
C VAL A 85 -17.48 12.47 10.84
N PRO A 86 -17.30 11.83 12.01
CA PRO A 86 -16.35 10.73 12.18
C PRO A 86 -16.52 9.62 11.16
N ILE A 87 -17.76 9.17 10.94
CA ILE A 87 -18.07 8.08 10.01
C ILE A 87 -17.64 8.42 8.59
N ALA A 88 -17.99 9.59 8.07
CA ALA A 88 -17.67 9.98 6.70
C ALA A 88 -16.17 10.17 6.50
N TYR A 89 -15.49 10.80 7.46
CA TYR A 89 -14.05 11.03 7.40
C TYR A 89 -13.27 9.71 7.45
N TRP A 90 -13.53 8.84 8.44
CA TRP A 90 -12.79 7.59 8.59
C TRP A 90 -13.12 6.59 7.47
N LEU A 91 -14.35 6.57 6.96
CA LEU A 91 -14.66 5.82 5.75
C LEU A 91 -13.84 6.31 4.54
N THR A 92 -13.70 7.63 4.37
CA THR A 92 -12.86 8.21 3.31
C THR A 92 -11.41 7.77 3.48
N VAL A 93 -10.89 7.77 4.72
CA VAL A 93 -9.51 7.33 5.02
C VAL A 93 -9.31 5.85 4.71
N VAL A 94 -10.25 4.97 5.06
CA VAL A 94 -10.19 3.52 4.73
C VAL A 94 -10.24 3.29 3.23
N VAL A 95 -11.14 3.96 2.51
CA VAL A 95 -11.22 3.80 1.04
C VAL A 95 -9.96 4.34 0.36
N LEU A 96 -9.39 5.44 0.86
CA LEU A 96 -8.12 5.97 0.39
C LEU A 96 -6.95 5.04 0.67
N SER A 97 -6.94 4.33 1.81
CA SER A 97 -5.86 3.38 2.12
C SER A 97 -5.88 2.20 1.16
N VAL A 98 -7.05 1.61 0.90
CA VAL A 98 -7.20 0.51 -0.06
C VAL A 98 -6.86 0.97 -1.48
N THR A 99 -7.40 2.11 -1.92
CA THR A 99 -7.15 2.63 -3.27
C THR A 99 -5.67 2.99 -3.48
N GLY A 100 -5.00 3.48 -2.41
CA GLY A 100 -3.58 3.81 -2.45
C GLY A 100 -2.66 2.60 -2.58
N THR A 101 -2.98 1.48 -1.91
CA THR A 101 -2.32 0.17 -2.12
C THR A 101 -2.45 -0.22 -3.58
N LEU A 102 -3.69 -0.39 -4.07
CA LEU A 102 -3.97 -0.83 -5.44
C LEU A 102 -3.30 -0.02 -6.55
N TYR A 103 -3.12 1.30 -6.37
CA TYR A 103 -2.40 2.13 -7.35
C TYR A 103 -0.89 1.90 -7.35
N THR A 104 -0.33 1.55 -6.20
CA THR A 104 1.07 1.13 -6.07
C THR A 104 1.24 -0.20 -6.76
N ASP A 105 0.39 -1.18 -6.45
CA ASP A 105 0.52 -2.56 -6.94
C ASP A 105 0.33 -2.62 -8.47
N ILE A 106 -0.56 -1.78 -9.02
CA ILE A 106 -0.68 -1.65 -10.49
C ILE A 106 0.66 -1.19 -11.10
N LEU A 107 1.36 -0.29 -10.43
CA LEU A 107 2.62 0.25 -10.94
C LEU A 107 3.75 -0.78 -10.80
N THR A 108 3.82 -1.50 -9.68
CA THR A 108 4.89 -2.44 -9.37
C THR A 108 4.66 -3.80 -9.99
N ASP A 109 3.48 -4.39 -9.80
CA ASP A 109 3.21 -5.80 -10.08
C ASP A 109 2.61 -5.97 -11.48
N ALA A 110 1.65 -5.12 -11.87
CA ALA A 110 1.08 -5.19 -13.22
C ALA A 110 1.95 -4.53 -14.31
N LEU A 111 2.65 -3.44 -13.98
CA LEU A 111 3.49 -2.70 -14.92
C LEU A 111 5.00 -3.00 -14.78
N GLY A 112 5.40 -3.73 -13.73
CA GLY A 112 6.80 -4.14 -13.53
C GLY A 112 7.75 -2.98 -13.19
N VAL A 113 7.26 -1.86 -12.66
CA VAL A 113 8.10 -0.72 -12.32
C VAL A 113 8.81 -0.98 -10.99
N PRO A 114 10.15 -0.90 -10.92
CA PRO A 114 10.88 -1.17 -9.68
C PRO A 114 10.41 -0.32 -8.51
N LEU A 115 10.29 -0.91 -7.32
CA LEU A 115 9.81 -0.27 -6.09
C LEU A 115 10.59 1.00 -5.71
N ALA A 116 11.91 1.01 -5.94
CA ALA A 116 12.75 2.19 -5.76
C ALA A 116 12.32 3.38 -6.65
N VAL A 117 11.91 3.09 -7.90
CA VAL A 117 11.44 4.09 -8.86
C VAL A 117 10.04 4.56 -8.48
N SER A 118 9.13 3.64 -8.17
CA SER A 118 7.77 3.95 -7.71
C SER A 118 7.76 4.82 -6.46
N THR A 119 8.56 4.45 -5.45
CA THR A 119 8.76 5.25 -4.22
C THR A 119 9.26 6.66 -4.54
N SER A 120 10.26 6.77 -5.43
CA SER A 120 10.81 8.08 -5.83
C SER A 120 9.78 8.95 -6.56
N ILE A 121 8.95 8.36 -7.43
CA ILE A 121 7.86 9.05 -8.13
C ILE A 121 6.82 9.55 -7.15
N PHE A 122 6.33 8.71 -6.22
CA PHE A 122 5.34 9.12 -5.23
C PHE A 122 5.89 10.17 -4.26
N ALA A 123 7.17 10.07 -3.87
CA ALA A 123 7.82 11.08 -3.04
C ALA A 123 7.91 12.44 -3.76
N GLY A 124 8.28 12.43 -5.05
CA GLY A 124 8.27 13.61 -5.91
C GLY A 124 6.87 14.21 -6.07
N ALA A 125 5.86 13.37 -6.32
CA ALA A 125 4.47 13.78 -6.42
C ALA A 125 3.98 14.42 -5.12
N LEU A 126 4.29 13.83 -3.97
CA LEU A 126 3.93 14.38 -2.66
C LEU A 126 4.60 15.74 -2.41
N ALA A 127 5.88 15.87 -2.75
CA ALA A 127 6.60 17.14 -2.66
C ALA A 127 5.97 18.22 -3.55
N VAL A 128 5.54 17.87 -4.77
CA VAL A 128 4.81 18.78 -5.66
C VAL A 128 3.45 19.18 -5.05
N VAL A 129 2.69 18.23 -4.50
CA VAL A 129 1.40 18.51 -3.85
C VAL A 129 1.59 19.49 -2.69
N PHE A 130 2.55 19.23 -1.79
CA PHE A 130 2.86 20.16 -0.70
C PHE A 130 3.38 21.51 -1.19
N GLY A 131 4.23 21.52 -2.22
CA GLY A 131 4.75 22.76 -2.80
C GLY A 131 3.65 23.65 -3.39
N VAL A 132 2.75 23.07 -4.18
CA VAL A 132 1.61 23.78 -4.79
C VAL A 132 0.62 24.22 -3.71
N TRP A 133 0.33 23.35 -2.74
CA TRP A 133 -0.56 23.68 -1.62
C TRP A 133 0.00 24.87 -0.81
N TYR A 134 1.27 24.82 -0.42
CA TYR A 134 1.91 25.90 0.33
C TYR A 134 2.05 27.19 -0.49
N ALA A 135 2.28 27.10 -1.80
CA ALA A 135 2.33 28.28 -2.68
C ALA A 135 0.97 29.00 -2.75
N ARG A 136 -0.14 28.26 -2.75
CA ARG A 136 -1.49 28.84 -2.83
C ARG A 136 -2.07 29.25 -1.49
N GLU A 137 -1.91 28.42 -0.47
CA GLU A 137 -2.61 28.58 0.82
C GLU A 137 -1.70 29.12 1.92
N ARG A 138 -0.37 29.12 1.71
CA ARG A 138 0.67 29.59 2.66
C ARG A 138 0.63 28.86 4.01
N THR A 139 -0.01 27.70 4.07
CA THR A 139 -0.11 26.82 5.23
C THR A 139 -0.21 25.37 4.77
N LEU A 140 0.37 24.46 5.55
CA LEU A 140 0.19 23.00 5.44
C LEU A 140 -0.50 22.42 6.69
N SER A 141 -1.07 23.29 7.52
CA SER A 141 -1.71 22.89 8.78
C SER A 141 -3.09 22.27 8.52
N ILE A 142 -3.30 21.07 9.05
CA ILE A 142 -4.57 20.35 8.95
C ILE A 142 -5.71 21.00 9.74
N HIS A 143 -5.40 21.77 10.79
CA HIS A 143 -6.42 22.49 11.56
C HIS A 143 -7.09 23.63 10.77
N SER A 144 -6.51 23.99 9.61
CA SER A 144 -6.98 25.11 8.79
C SER A 144 -7.73 24.68 7.53
N ILE A 145 -8.22 23.43 7.49
CA ILE A 145 -9.01 22.88 6.37
C ILE A 145 -10.46 23.37 6.47
N VAL A 146 -10.63 24.64 6.06
CA VAL A 146 -11.90 25.38 6.12
C VAL A 146 -12.38 25.83 4.73
N THR A 147 -11.69 25.43 3.66
CA THR A 147 -12.09 25.72 2.27
C THR A 147 -12.02 24.46 1.44
N ILE A 148 -12.84 24.38 0.38
CA ILE A 148 -12.83 23.25 -0.57
C ILE A 148 -11.43 23.09 -1.20
N GLY A 149 -10.75 24.20 -1.51
CA GLY A 149 -9.39 24.15 -2.06
C GLY A 149 -8.39 23.46 -1.14
N ARG A 150 -8.38 23.82 0.15
CA ARG A 150 -7.52 23.17 1.16
C ARG A 150 -7.90 21.72 1.39
N GLU A 151 -9.19 21.43 1.38
CA GLU A 151 -9.70 20.07 1.55
C GLU A 151 -9.27 19.15 0.39
N LEU A 152 -9.31 19.64 -0.85
CA LEU A 152 -8.82 18.89 -2.01
C LEU A 152 -7.32 18.63 -1.94
N PHE A 153 -6.51 19.63 -1.56
CA PHE A 153 -5.07 19.42 -1.36
C PHE A 153 -4.79 18.42 -0.24
N TYR A 154 -5.55 18.50 0.85
CA TYR A 154 -5.44 17.56 1.96
C TYR A 154 -5.73 16.13 1.51
N TRP A 155 -6.86 15.88 0.84
CA TRP A 155 -7.22 14.53 0.39
C TRP A 155 -6.27 14.00 -0.68
N LEU A 156 -5.80 14.87 -1.58
CA LEU A 156 -4.78 14.50 -2.56
C LEU A 156 -3.45 14.13 -1.87
N ALA A 157 -3.01 14.94 -0.90
CA ALA A 157 -1.82 14.62 -0.12
C ALA A 157 -1.99 13.26 0.58
N VAL A 158 -3.14 13.04 1.23
CA VAL A 158 -3.44 11.77 1.89
C VAL A 158 -3.38 10.59 0.92
N LEU A 159 -4.00 10.68 -0.27
CA LEU A 159 -3.93 9.63 -1.29
C LEU A 159 -2.47 9.32 -1.68
N VAL A 160 -1.69 10.35 -2.01
CA VAL A 160 -0.29 10.18 -2.42
C VAL A 160 0.57 9.63 -1.27
N THR A 161 0.29 10.01 -0.01
CA THR A 161 1.00 9.41 1.14
C THR A 161 0.67 7.94 1.34
N PHE A 162 -0.54 7.50 0.97
CA PHE A 162 -0.90 6.08 1.05
C PHE A 162 -0.11 5.28 0.02
N ALA A 163 -0.09 5.71 -1.24
CA ALA A 163 0.69 5.06 -2.30
C ALA A 163 2.20 5.09 -2.02
N LEU A 164 2.74 6.25 -1.60
CA LEU A 164 4.14 6.37 -1.20
C LEU A 164 4.49 5.41 -0.06
N GLY A 165 3.61 5.28 0.92
CA GLY A 165 3.90 4.49 2.11
C GLY A 165 3.82 2.98 1.88
N THR A 166 2.94 2.52 0.97
CA THR A 166 2.95 1.11 0.50
C THR A 166 4.26 0.85 -0.24
N ALA A 167 4.55 1.61 -1.30
CA ALA A 167 5.80 1.44 -2.07
C ALA A 167 7.07 1.49 -1.21
N ALA A 168 7.13 2.38 -0.22
CA ALA A 168 8.27 2.50 0.68
C ALA A 168 8.36 1.35 1.70
N GLY A 169 7.22 0.77 2.10
CA GLY A 169 7.14 -0.43 2.94
C GLY A 169 7.76 -1.61 2.22
N ASP A 170 7.22 -1.94 1.05
CA ASP A 170 7.65 -3.09 0.25
C ASP A 170 9.10 -2.91 -0.22
N TRP A 171 9.48 -1.69 -0.61
CA TRP A 171 10.87 -1.41 -0.96
C TRP A 171 11.81 -1.63 0.21
N THR A 172 11.38 -1.38 1.46
CA THR A 172 12.19 -1.67 2.64
C THR A 172 12.39 -3.17 2.82
N LEU A 173 11.36 -3.98 2.56
CA LEU A 173 11.45 -5.44 2.60
C LEU A 173 12.41 -5.96 1.52
N GLU A 174 12.22 -5.54 0.27
CA GLU A 174 13.06 -5.93 -0.87
C GLU A 174 14.53 -5.52 -0.65
N LEU A 175 14.75 -4.27 -0.22
CA LEU A 175 16.07 -3.69 -0.06
C LEU A 175 16.87 -4.31 1.08
N THR A 176 16.22 -4.78 2.15
CA THR A 176 16.90 -5.26 3.37
C THR A 176 16.82 -6.77 3.57
N GLY A 177 15.89 -7.43 2.88
CA GLY A 177 15.54 -8.84 3.11
C GLY A 177 15.02 -9.12 4.52
N TRP A 178 14.61 -8.08 5.27
CA TRP A 178 14.03 -8.26 6.59
C TRP A 178 12.61 -8.80 6.47
N GLY A 179 12.27 -9.79 7.31
CA GLY A 179 10.89 -10.25 7.43
C GLY A 179 9.96 -9.11 7.89
N PRO A 180 8.67 -9.11 7.47
CA PRO A 180 7.75 -8.01 7.70
C PRO A 180 7.69 -7.52 9.16
N GLY A 181 7.69 -8.45 10.13
CA GLY A 181 7.64 -8.11 11.55
C GLY A 181 8.86 -7.34 12.08
N VAL A 182 10.06 -7.62 11.56
CA VAL A 182 11.27 -6.86 11.93
C VAL A 182 11.24 -5.48 11.28
N SER A 183 10.75 -5.42 10.04
CA SER A 183 10.64 -4.19 9.26
C SER A 183 9.69 -3.16 9.86
N VAL A 184 8.73 -3.57 10.71
CA VAL A 184 7.89 -2.66 11.52
C VAL A 184 8.73 -1.77 12.45
N LEU A 185 9.89 -2.26 12.94
CA LEU A 185 10.72 -1.52 13.90
C LEU A 185 11.30 -0.23 13.33
N LEU A 186 11.57 -0.19 12.02
CA LEU A 186 12.13 1.00 11.36
C LEU A 186 11.13 2.18 11.38
N PRO A 187 9.93 2.10 10.77
CA PRO A 187 8.98 3.20 10.82
C PRO A 187 8.50 3.48 12.25
N ALA A 188 8.36 2.48 13.12
CA ALA A 188 8.02 2.69 14.53
C ALA A 188 9.08 3.52 15.26
N GLY A 189 10.36 3.17 15.11
CA GLY A 189 11.49 3.89 15.69
C GLY A 189 11.58 5.33 15.18
N LEU A 190 11.36 5.53 13.87
CA LEU A 190 11.32 6.88 13.28
C LEU A 190 10.19 7.73 13.83
N ILE A 191 8.99 7.16 14.01
CA ILE A 191 7.87 7.85 14.66
C ILE A 191 8.24 8.28 16.08
N VAL A 192 8.89 7.41 16.87
CA VAL A 192 9.37 7.75 18.22
C VAL A 192 10.37 8.92 18.18
N LEU A 193 11.32 8.89 17.24
CA LEU A 193 12.30 9.97 17.07
C LEU A 193 11.64 11.30 16.66
N ILE A 194 10.57 11.24 15.86
CA ILE A 194 9.78 12.41 15.47
C ILE A 194 9.00 12.97 16.68
N VAL A 195 8.35 12.11 17.46
CA VAL A 195 7.65 12.51 18.69
C VAL A 195 8.63 13.17 19.66
N PHE A 196 9.84 12.62 19.79
CA PHE A 196 10.89 13.21 20.61
C PHE A 196 11.31 14.59 20.10
N GLY A 197 11.54 14.75 18.78
CA GLY A 197 11.84 16.04 18.16
C GLY A 197 10.73 17.08 18.39
N TRP A 198 9.47 16.67 18.22
CA TRP A 198 8.31 17.51 18.50
C TRP A 198 8.24 17.96 19.97
N ARG A 199 8.46 17.05 20.93
CA ARG A 199 8.57 17.38 22.36
C ARG A 199 9.71 18.35 22.66
N LEU A 200 10.80 18.27 21.88
CA LEU A 200 11.92 19.19 21.94
C LEU A 200 11.70 20.50 21.16
N GLY A 201 10.50 20.77 20.66
CA GLY A 201 10.13 22.03 20.03
C GLY A 201 10.35 22.10 18.52
N ALA A 202 10.35 20.95 17.83
CA ALA A 202 10.30 20.91 16.38
C ALA A 202 8.96 21.47 15.87
N ASN A 203 8.96 21.91 14.60
CA ASN A 203 7.74 22.43 13.96
C ASN A 203 6.62 21.37 13.98
N ALA A 204 5.46 21.72 14.53
CA ALA A 204 4.35 20.79 14.74
C ALA A 204 3.77 20.25 13.43
N VAL A 205 3.65 21.11 12.40
CA VAL A 205 3.10 20.73 11.09
C VAL A 205 4.03 19.74 10.38
N LEU A 206 5.34 20.02 10.37
CA LEU A 206 6.31 19.09 9.80
C LEU A 206 6.33 17.75 10.56
N SER A 207 6.35 17.80 11.89
CA SER A 207 6.37 16.59 12.72
C SER A 207 5.13 15.74 12.50
N PHE A 208 3.96 16.37 12.35
CA PHE A 208 2.71 15.70 11.99
C PHE A 208 2.84 14.99 10.65
N TRP A 209 3.25 15.68 9.58
CA TRP A 209 3.33 15.07 8.25
C TRP A 209 4.36 13.94 8.18
N LEU A 210 5.52 14.10 8.82
CA LEU A 210 6.52 13.03 8.88
C LEU A 210 5.97 11.79 9.60
N ALA A 211 5.35 11.95 10.77
CA ALA A 211 4.73 10.85 11.49
C ALA A 211 3.58 10.23 10.68
N TYR A 212 2.73 11.06 10.08
CA TYR A 212 1.59 10.64 9.27
C TYR A 212 2.03 9.78 8.07
N ILE A 213 3.07 10.21 7.34
CA ILE A 213 3.63 9.44 6.22
C ILE A 213 4.16 8.10 6.72
N LEU A 214 4.90 8.07 7.83
CA LEU A 214 5.49 6.84 8.37
C LEU A 214 4.49 5.86 8.98
N THR A 215 3.29 6.31 9.37
CA THR A 215 2.24 5.36 9.81
C THR A 215 1.77 4.41 8.71
N ARG A 216 2.02 4.74 7.44
CA ARG A 216 1.65 3.87 6.33
C ARG A 216 2.59 2.67 6.15
N PRO A 217 3.92 2.83 5.95
CA PRO A 217 4.82 1.67 5.89
C PRO A 217 4.82 0.88 7.20
N LEU A 218 4.54 1.53 8.35
CA LEU A 218 4.27 0.82 9.60
C LEU A 218 3.06 -0.12 9.48
N GLY A 219 1.97 0.38 8.91
CA GLY A 219 0.71 -0.34 8.78
C GLY A 219 0.77 -1.47 7.75
N ALA A 220 1.44 -1.24 6.61
CA ALA A 220 1.67 -2.23 5.55
C ALA A 220 2.47 -3.42 6.12
N ASN A 221 3.69 -3.16 6.62
CA ASN A 221 4.54 -4.19 7.24
C ASN A 221 3.84 -4.94 8.40
N LEU A 222 2.95 -4.27 9.15
CA LEU A 222 2.16 -4.91 10.21
C LEU A 222 1.06 -5.81 9.65
N GLY A 223 0.42 -5.41 8.55
CA GLY A 223 -0.55 -6.20 7.81
C GLY A 223 0.07 -7.47 7.27
N ASP A 224 1.18 -7.35 6.53
CA ASP A 224 1.91 -8.47 5.95
C ASP A 224 2.41 -9.39 7.05
N TRP A 225 3.00 -8.84 8.12
CA TRP A 225 3.45 -9.65 9.25
C TRP A 225 2.33 -10.49 9.88
N LEU A 226 1.11 -9.97 9.96
CA LEU A 226 -0.03 -10.71 10.51
C LEU A 226 -0.60 -11.70 9.50
N ALA A 227 -0.67 -11.32 8.23
CA ALA A 227 -1.28 -12.10 7.16
C ALA A 227 -0.40 -13.27 6.69
N SER A 228 0.88 -13.01 6.41
CA SER A 228 1.78 -13.96 5.74
C SER A 228 2.05 -15.21 6.58
N PRO A 229 2.27 -16.39 5.96
CA PRO A 229 2.65 -17.63 6.61
C PRO A 229 3.95 -17.52 7.40
N SER A 230 4.10 -18.42 8.38
CA SER A 230 5.31 -18.49 9.20
C SER A 230 6.56 -18.88 8.43
N ALA A 231 6.42 -19.46 7.23
CA ALA A 231 7.53 -19.73 6.32
C ALA A 231 8.23 -18.44 5.84
N GLU A 232 7.50 -17.33 5.78
CA GLU A 232 7.97 -16.01 5.31
C GLU A 232 8.16 -15.02 6.47
N HIS A 233 8.34 -15.55 7.68
CA HIS A 233 8.44 -14.77 8.92
C HIS A 233 7.17 -14.02 9.35
N GLY A 234 5.99 -14.38 8.80
CA GLY A 234 4.69 -13.91 9.24
C GLY A 234 4.05 -14.74 10.37
N LEU A 235 2.94 -14.26 10.91
CA LEU A 235 2.18 -14.91 12.00
C LEU A 235 1.16 -15.94 11.50
N GLY A 236 0.87 -15.95 10.19
CA GLY A 236 0.02 -16.95 9.54
C GLY A 236 -1.46 -16.85 9.89
N TRP A 237 -1.98 -15.66 10.21
CA TRP A 237 -3.41 -15.49 10.47
C TRP A 237 -4.23 -15.52 9.18
N GLY A 238 -3.58 -15.27 8.03
CA GLY A 238 -4.22 -15.11 6.74
C GLY A 238 -4.84 -13.73 6.55
N THR A 239 -4.82 -13.24 5.31
CA THR A 239 -5.32 -11.91 4.91
C THR A 239 -6.77 -11.66 5.32
N ALA A 240 -7.63 -12.68 5.19
CA ALA A 240 -9.05 -12.61 5.53
C ALA A 240 -9.31 -12.33 7.02
N LEU A 241 -8.66 -13.10 7.91
CA LEU A 241 -8.87 -12.97 9.36
C LEU A 241 -8.31 -11.65 9.86
N THR A 242 -7.10 -11.28 9.41
CA THR A 242 -6.47 -10.00 9.74
C THR A 242 -7.39 -8.83 9.35
N SER A 243 -7.91 -8.83 8.12
CA SER A 243 -8.82 -7.79 7.63
C SER A 243 -10.08 -7.66 8.49
N VAL A 244 -10.73 -8.77 8.84
CA VAL A 244 -11.96 -8.74 9.65
C VAL A 244 -11.70 -8.20 11.05
N VAL A 245 -10.63 -8.64 11.72
CA VAL A 245 -10.29 -8.20 13.09
C VAL A 245 -10.07 -6.70 13.12
N PHE A 246 -9.27 -6.17 12.18
CA PHE A 246 -9.02 -4.73 12.15
C PHE A 246 -10.24 -3.94 11.73
N LEU A 247 -11.07 -4.42 10.79
CA LEU A 247 -12.31 -3.75 10.42
C LEU A 247 -13.25 -3.62 11.63
N VAL A 248 -13.39 -4.67 12.44
CA VAL A 248 -14.14 -4.63 13.70
C VAL A 248 -13.54 -3.61 14.68
N ALA A 249 -12.21 -3.57 14.82
CA ALA A 249 -11.53 -2.59 15.68
C ALA A 249 -11.73 -1.14 15.20
N ILE A 250 -11.71 -0.90 13.90
CA ILE A 250 -12.03 0.40 13.29
C ILE A 250 -13.48 0.76 13.62
N LEU A 251 -14.44 -0.12 13.35
CA LEU A 251 -15.85 0.14 13.62
C LEU A 251 -16.12 0.43 15.11
N ALA A 252 -15.47 -0.31 16.02
CA ALA A 252 -15.56 -0.06 17.45
C ALA A 252 -14.99 1.33 17.82
N THR A 253 -13.83 1.70 17.26
CA THR A 253 -13.20 3.00 17.52
C THR A 253 -14.01 4.16 16.94
N VAL A 254 -14.52 4.03 15.70
CA VAL A 254 -15.42 5.01 15.08
C VAL A 254 -16.71 5.15 15.87
N GLY A 255 -17.28 4.04 16.35
CA GLY A 255 -18.46 4.03 17.21
C GLY A 255 -18.22 4.79 18.51
N TYR A 256 -17.10 4.51 19.19
CA TYR A 256 -16.67 5.22 20.39
C TYR A 256 -16.51 6.73 20.14
N LEU A 257 -15.80 7.13 19.07
CA LEU A 257 -15.60 8.54 18.73
C LEU A 257 -16.91 9.26 18.35
N THR A 258 -17.80 8.56 17.65
CA THR A 258 -19.12 9.10 17.30
C THR A 258 -19.97 9.39 18.54
N LEU A 259 -19.87 8.53 19.57
CA LEU A 259 -20.59 8.70 20.83
C LEU A 259 -19.96 9.74 21.76
N THR A 260 -18.63 9.73 21.88
CA THR A 260 -17.90 10.56 22.85
C THR A 260 -17.51 11.94 22.33
N ARG A 261 -17.42 12.12 21.01
CA ARG A 261 -16.99 13.37 20.35
C ARG A 261 -15.64 13.91 20.83
N SER A 262 -14.81 13.07 21.44
CA SER A 262 -13.52 13.47 22.01
C SER A 262 -12.49 13.97 20.98
N ASP A 263 -12.77 13.76 19.69
CA ASP A 263 -11.97 14.13 18.53
C ASP A 263 -12.50 15.38 17.80
N VAL A 264 -13.53 16.05 18.33
CA VAL A 264 -14.02 17.33 17.78
C VAL A 264 -13.16 18.49 18.30
N ILE A 265 -12.54 19.24 17.39
CA ILE A 265 -11.58 20.33 17.69
C ILE A 265 -12.14 21.35 18.69
N GLU A 266 -13.38 21.83 18.49
CA GLU A 266 -14.00 22.83 19.38
C GLU A 266 -14.16 22.35 20.83
N GLU A 267 -14.36 21.04 21.02
CA GLU A 267 -14.53 20.43 22.34
C GLU A 267 -13.16 20.16 23.00
N HIS A 268 -12.15 19.83 22.19
CA HIS A 268 -10.78 19.68 22.64
C HIS A 268 -10.14 21.01 23.09
N GLU A 269 -10.24 22.06 22.28
CA GLU A 269 -9.67 23.38 22.62
C GLU A 269 -10.29 23.98 23.89
N ARG A 270 -11.56 23.67 24.21
CA ARG A 270 -12.21 24.09 25.47
C ARG A 270 -11.64 23.37 26.69
N THR A 271 -11.11 22.17 26.52
CA THR A 271 -10.68 21.30 27.61
C THR A 271 -9.16 21.26 27.78
N HIS A 272 -8.39 21.68 26.77
CA HIS A 272 -6.93 21.57 26.76
C HIS A 272 -6.25 22.92 26.45
N THR A 273 -5.28 23.31 27.29
CA THR A 273 -4.47 24.51 27.07
C THR A 273 -3.25 24.16 26.18
N PRO A 274 -3.02 24.86 25.06
CA PRO A 274 -1.88 24.59 24.19
C PRO A 274 -0.56 24.81 24.93
N THR A 275 0.28 23.77 24.98
CA THR A 275 1.42 23.70 25.91
C THR A 275 2.78 23.93 25.25
N VAL A 276 2.86 24.15 23.94
CA VAL A 276 4.15 24.26 23.23
C VAL A 276 4.29 25.60 22.52
N THR A 277 5.00 26.53 23.16
CA THR A 277 5.52 27.73 22.50
C THR A 277 6.91 27.42 21.91
N THR A 278 7.00 27.21 20.59
CA THR A 278 8.28 27.06 19.89
C THR A 278 8.87 28.44 19.53
N THR A 279 10.18 28.50 19.32
CA THR A 279 10.88 29.69 18.78
C THR A 279 11.52 29.32 17.44
N ALA A 280 11.60 30.28 16.51
CA ALA A 280 12.16 30.04 15.17
C ALA A 280 13.60 29.49 15.19
N ALA A 281 14.42 29.90 16.16
CA ALA A 281 15.77 29.35 16.35
C ALA A 281 15.73 27.85 16.72
N ARG A 282 14.82 27.48 17.62
CA ARG A 282 14.63 26.09 18.06
C ARG A 282 14.11 25.22 16.92
N GLU A 283 13.18 25.73 16.11
CA GLU A 283 12.70 25.03 14.92
C GLU A 283 13.81 24.75 13.92
N ARG A 284 14.72 25.71 13.66
CA ARG A 284 15.88 25.50 12.78
C ARG A 284 16.85 24.43 13.29
N ILE A 285 17.11 24.41 14.60
CA ILE A 285 17.94 23.37 15.22
C ILE A 285 17.27 22.01 15.06
N MET A 286 15.96 21.93 15.31
CA MET A 286 15.20 20.69 15.18
C MET A 286 15.05 20.22 13.72
N LEU A 287 15.06 21.13 12.74
CA LEU A 287 15.19 20.76 11.33
C LEU A 287 16.53 20.05 11.07
N GLY A 288 17.62 20.52 11.68
CA GLY A 288 18.92 19.83 11.65
C GLY A 288 18.86 18.44 12.30
N TYR A 289 18.12 18.29 13.41
CA TYR A 289 17.86 16.99 14.02
C TYR A 289 17.13 16.03 13.07
N TYR A 290 16.04 16.46 12.41
CA TYR A 290 15.34 15.62 11.44
C TYR A 290 16.20 15.27 10.22
N ALA A 291 17.03 16.20 9.75
CA ALA A 291 18.00 15.91 8.69
C ALA A 291 19.01 14.83 9.13
N ALA A 292 19.51 14.91 10.37
CA ALA A 292 20.42 13.89 10.91
C ALA A 292 19.73 12.52 11.04
N VAL A 293 18.47 12.47 11.49
CA VAL A 293 17.67 11.24 11.53
C VAL A 293 17.50 10.66 10.13
N ALA A 294 17.16 11.47 9.14
CA ALA A 294 17.01 11.02 7.75
C ALA A 294 18.32 10.46 7.17
N VAL A 295 19.45 11.14 7.38
CA VAL A 295 20.77 10.67 6.93
C VAL A 295 21.14 9.34 7.61
N THR A 296 20.89 9.23 8.93
CA THR A 296 21.14 8.00 9.68
C THR A 296 20.28 6.86 9.16
N THR A 297 19.02 7.11 8.86
CA THR A 297 18.09 6.14 8.26
C THR A 297 18.60 5.64 6.93
N GLY A 298 19.01 6.55 6.03
CA GLY A 298 19.60 6.17 4.75
C GLY A 298 20.87 5.34 4.90
N ALA A 299 21.74 5.68 5.87
CA ALA A 299 22.94 4.90 6.16
C ALA A 299 22.61 3.48 6.66
N VAL A 300 21.59 3.33 7.51
CA VAL A 300 21.10 2.02 7.99
C VAL A 300 20.56 1.19 6.84
N LEU A 301 19.74 1.79 5.96
CA LEU A 301 19.19 1.09 4.80
C LEU A 301 20.28 0.65 3.81
N ILE A 302 21.26 1.50 3.52
CA ILE A 302 22.41 1.15 2.66
C ILE A 302 23.23 0.02 3.30
N TRP A 303 23.47 0.09 4.62
CA TRP A 303 24.19 -0.96 5.33
C TRP A 303 23.45 -2.29 5.32
N ALA A 304 22.13 -2.26 5.52
CA ALA A 304 21.27 -3.44 5.49
C ALA A 304 21.23 -4.07 4.09
N ALA A 305 21.10 -3.25 3.03
CA ALA A 305 21.15 -3.69 1.64
C ALA A 305 22.49 -4.31 1.23
N GLY A 306 23.57 -3.94 1.93
CA GLY A 306 24.89 -4.53 1.72
C GLY A 306 25.10 -5.87 2.44
N GLN A 307 24.15 -6.32 3.26
CA GLN A 307 24.23 -7.62 3.93
C GLN A 307 23.72 -8.74 2.99
N PRO A 308 24.26 -9.96 3.07
CA PRO A 308 23.71 -11.09 2.33
C PRO A 308 22.30 -11.39 2.85
N HIS A 309 21.29 -11.23 2.03
CA HIS A 309 19.92 -11.63 2.31
C HIS A 309 19.29 -12.25 1.06
N ALA A 310 18.41 -13.22 1.26
CA ALA A 310 17.50 -13.64 0.19
C ALA A 310 16.45 -12.51 0.04
N THR A 311 16.15 -12.11 -1.19
CA THR A 311 14.97 -11.28 -1.46
C THR A 311 13.75 -12.16 -1.18
N VAL A 312 13.06 -11.90 -0.06
CA VAL A 312 11.76 -12.50 0.19
C VAL A 312 10.83 -11.86 -0.85
N ALA A 313 10.39 -12.64 -1.83
CA ALA A 313 9.38 -12.18 -2.77
C ALA A 313 8.10 -11.93 -1.96
N SER A 314 7.52 -10.73 -2.09
CA SER A 314 6.22 -10.39 -1.53
C SER A 314 5.15 -11.36 -2.05
N GLU A 315 4.17 -11.71 -1.24
CA GLU A 315 3.12 -12.70 -1.54
C GLU A 315 2.19 -12.37 -2.72
N GLU A 316 2.43 -11.31 -3.50
CA GLU A 316 1.65 -11.01 -4.71
C GLU A 316 2.14 -11.77 -5.96
N ASP A 317 3.29 -12.42 -5.89
CA ASP A 317 3.73 -13.40 -6.89
C ASP A 317 2.86 -14.70 -6.88
N GLU A 318 1.85 -14.83 -6.01
CA GLU A 318 0.85 -15.92 -6.12
C GLU A 318 -0.19 -15.70 -7.24
N SER A 319 -0.17 -14.56 -7.94
CA SER A 319 -0.85 -14.38 -9.24
C SER A 319 0.09 -14.33 -10.44
N GLY A 320 1.41 -14.37 -10.19
CA GLY A 320 2.45 -14.28 -11.18
C GLY A 320 3.62 -15.10 -10.70
N THR A 321 3.66 -16.37 -11.10
CA THR A 321 4.74 -17.33 -10.85
C THR A 321 6.07 -16.62 -10.54
N PRO A 322 6.62 -16.72 -9.31
CA PRO A 322 7.96 -16.19 -9.07
C PRO A 322 8.91 -16.89 -10.05
N PRO A 323 10.01 -16.28 -10.50
CA PRO A 323 11.10 -17.05 -11.06
C PRO A 323 11.70 -17.83 -9.89
N VAL A 324 11.05 -18.93 -9.50
CA VAL A 324 11.60 -19.95 -8.61
C VAL A 324 12.79 -20.50 -9.37
N THR A 325 13.94 -19.87 -9.13
CA THR A 325 15.24 -20.40 -9.53
C THR A 325 15.64 -21.44 -8.50
N ALA A 326 14.71 -22.30 -8.07
CA ALA A 326 15.08 -23.64 -7.66
C ALA A 326 15.34 -24.40 -8.96
N THR A 327 16.52 -24.21 -9.54
CA THR A 327 17.06 -25.16 -10.52
C THR A 327 17.31 -26.47 -9.77
N LEU A 328 16.27 -27.31 -9.68
CA LEU A 328 16.45 -28.74 -9.50
C LEU A 328 17.19 -29.27 -10.75
N ASP A 329 18.21 -30.09 -10.55
CA ASP A 329 18.90 -30.74 -11.65
C ASP A 329 17.90 -31.61 -12.46
N PRO A 330 18.08 -31.77 -13.79
CA PRO A 330 17.27 -32.69 -14.59
C PRO A 330 17.19 -34.08 -13.93
N GLY A 331 15.99 -34.62 -13.73
CA GLY A 331 15.76 -35.89 -13.00
C GLY A 331 15.41 -35.76 -11.53
N GLN A 332 15.68 -34.63 -10.86
CA GLN A 332 15.23 -34.41 -9.47
C GLN A 332 13.78 -33.96 -9.39
N ALA A 333 13.30 -33.25 -10.42
CA ALA A 333 11.93 -32.71 -10.47
C ALA A 333 10.85 -33.79 -10.66
N THR A 334 11.22 -35.05 -10.96
CA THR A 334 10.29 -36.16 -11.17
C THR A 334 10.51 -37.32 -10.21
N ALA A 335 11.51 -37.23 -9.32
CA ALA A 335 12.00 -38.34 -8.51
C ALA A 335 10.94 -38.97 -7.59
N HIS A 336 10.00 -38.16 -7.10
CA HIS A 336 8.93 -38.59 -6.20
C HIS A 336 7.57 -38.72 -6.89
N PHE A 337 7.50 -38.51 -8.20
CA PHE A 337 6.25 -38.55 -8.96
C PHE A 337 5.99 -39.92 -9.59
N PRO A 338 4.72 -40.34 -9.71
CA PRO A 338 4.37 -41.58 -10.40
C PRO A 338 4.90 -41.60 -11.86
N PRO A 339 5.71 -42.58 -12.27
CA PRO A 339 6.32 -42.60 -13.61
C PRO A 339 5.31 -42.56 -14.76
N ALA A 340 4.11 -43.09 -14.55
CA ALA A 340 3.04 -43.07 -15.54
C ALA A 340 2.49 -41.65 -15.80
N GLN A 341 2.39 -40.81 -14.76
CA GLN A 341 1.96 -39.41 -14.89
C GLN A 341 3.06 -38.57 -15.56
N VAL A 342 4.32 -38.77 -15.15
CA VAL A 342 5.48 -38.11 -15.79
C VAL A 342 5.55 -38.45 -17.29
N ALA A 343 5.37 -39.72 -17.66
CA ALA A 343 5.35 -40.15 -19.07
C ALA A 343 4.20 -39.52 -19.88
N LYS A 344 3.02 -39.37 -19.27
CA LYS A 344 1.85 -38.68 -19.84
C LYS A 344 2.17 -37.22 -20.14
N PHE A 345 2.71 -36.47 -19.18
CA PHE A 345 3.10 -35.06 -19.39
C PHE A 345 4.17 -34.93 -20.47
N ARG A 346 5.18 -35.79 -20.45
CA ARG A 346 6.26 -35.79 -21.45
C ARG A 346 5.75 -36.03 -22.86
N THR A 347 4.79 -36.94 -23.03
CA THR A 347 4.16 -37.20 -24.34
C THR A 347 3.41 -35.98 -24.85
N ILE A 348 2.61 -35.33 -23.99
CA ILE A 348 1.84 -34.15 -24.39
C ILE A 348 2.77 -32.97 -24.73
N ALA A 349 3.82 -32.75 -23.93
CA ALA A 349 4.83 -31.72 -24.18
C ALA A 349 5.59 -31.97 -25.48
N GLN A 350 5.99 -33.22 -25.74
CA GLN A 350 6.68 -33.62 -26.97
C GLN A 350 5.80 -33.44 -28.21
N ASP A 351 4.53 -33.85 -28.14
CA ASP A 351 3.56 -33.66 -29.23
C ASP A 351 3.33 -32.17 -29.51
N THR A 352 3.26 -31.34 -28.46
CA THR A 352 3.12 -29.89 -28.60
C THR A 352 4.34 -29.30 -29.30
N LEU A 353 5.55 -29.72 -28.91
CA LEU A 353 6.80 -29.29 -29.54
C LEU A 353 6.84 -29.65 -31.04
N THR A 354 6.44 -30.87 -31.40
CA THR A 354 6.36 -31.30 -32.80
C THR A 354 5.38 -30.43 -33.60
N LYS A 355 4.25 -30.04 -33.01
CA LYS A 355 3.26 -29.16 -33.66
C LYS A 355 3.78 -27.73 -33.85
N VAL A 356 4.45 -27.17 -32.85
CA VAL A 356 5.12 -25.86 -32.93
C VAL A 356 6.17 -25.87 -34.05
N GLN A 357 7.03 -26.88 -34.09
CA GLN A 357 8.08 -27.02 -35.12
C GLN A 357 7.51 -27.22 -36.53
N ALA A 358 6.31 -27.81 -36.64
CA ALA A 358 5.58 -27.97 -37.90
C ALA A 358 4.77 -26.71 -38.32
N GLY A 359 4.79 -25.64 -37.52
CA GLY A 359 3.99 -24.42 -37.76
C GLY A 359 2.49 -24.60 -37.54
N GLN A 360 2.06 -25.69 -36.88
CA GLN A 360 0.65 -26.04 -36.64
C GLN A 360 0.12 -25.37 -35.35
N GLN A 361 0.08 -24.04 -35.32
CA GLN A 361 -0.19 -23.28 -34.10
C GLN A 361 -1.55 -23.59 -33.45
N ALA A 362 -2.59 -23.76 -34.26
CA ALA A 362 -3.93 -24.07 -33.74
C ALA A 362 -3.95 -25.42 -33.01
N ASP A 363 -3.27 -26.42 -33.58
CA ASP A 363 -3.18 -27.75 -32.97
C ASP A 363 -2.26 -27.75 -31.76
N ALA A 364 -1.20 -26.93 -31.75
CA ALA A 364 -0.33 -26.73 -30.58
C ALA A 364 -1.12 -26.12 -29.42
N LYS A 365 -1.97 -25.12 -29.68
CA LYS A 365 -2.87 -24.53 -28.67
C LYS A 365 -3.89 -25.52 -28.13
N ALA A 366 -4.40 -26.42 -28.97
CA ALA A 366 -5.28 -27.50 -28.51
C ALA A 366 -4.50 -28.49 -27.63
N ARG A 367 -3.32 -28.94 -28.08
CA ARG A 367 -2.52 -29.94 -27.35
C ARG A 367 -1.98 -29.44 -26.02
N ILE A 368 -1.61 -28.16 -25.92
CA ILE A 368 -1.17 -27.60 -24.65
C ILE A 368 -2.31 -27.48 -23.63
N LYS A 369 -3.57 -27.41 -24.07
CA LYS A 369 -4.73 -27.52 -23.17
C LYS A 369 -4.88 -28.91 -22.57
N ASP A 370 -4.54 -29.95 -23.32
CA ASP A 370 -4.48 -31.32 -22.76
C ASP A 370 -3.42 -31.41 -21.65
N LEU A 371 -2.31 -30.65 -21.74
CA LEU A 371 -1.27 -30.64 -20.72
C LEU A 371 -1.76 -30.00 -19.42
N GLU A 372 -2.37 -28.81 -19.51
CA GLU A 372 -3.00 -28.12 -18.37
C GLU A 372 -4.03 -29.04 -17.69
N THR A 373 -4.98 -29.58 -18.46
CA THR A 373 -6.02 -30.48 -17.92
C THR A 373 -5.40 -31.70 -17.25
N ALA A 374 -4.39 -32.31 -17.88
CA ALA A 374 -3.72 -33.48 -17.33
C ALA A 374 -2.97 -33.17 -16.03
N TRP A 375 -2.35 -32.00 -15.93
CA TRP A 375 -1.58 -31.55 -14.76
C TRP A 375 -2.51 -31.24 -13.59
N ASP A 376 -3.58 -30.49 -13.84
CA ASP A 376 -4.60 -30.15 -12.85
C ASP A 376 -5.31 -31.40 -12.29
N ASP A 377 -5.69 -32.34 -13.16
CA ASP A 377 -6.32 -33.61 -12.75
C ASP A 377 -5.44 -34.44 -11.81
N ASP A 378 -4.11 -34.32 -11.94
CA ASP A 378 -3.12 -35.08 -11.18
C ASP A 378 -2.60 -34.29 -9.93
N GLU A 379 -3.01 -33.02 -9.71
CA GLU A 379 -2.52 -32.15 -8.62
C GLU A 379 -2.64 -32.81 -7.24
N ALA A 380 -3.82 -33.35 -6.92
CA ALA A 380 -4.10 -33.96 -5.63
C ALA A 380 -3.19 -35.17 -5.31
N THR A 381 -2.55 -35.73 -6.33
CA THR A 381 -1.58 -36.84 -6.20
C THR A 381 -0.14 -36.33 -6.20
N LEU A 382 0.19 -35.34 -7.04
CA LEU A 382 1.55 -34.86 -7.26
C LEU A 382 2.02 -33.88 -6.18
N ARG A 383 1.18 -32.91 -5.82
CA ARG A 383 1.52 -31.86 -4.87
C ARG A 383 1.92 -32.38 -3.48
N PRO A 384 1.22 -33.35 -2.86
CA PRO A 384 1.66 -33.91 -1.58
C PRO A 384 2.85 -34.88 -1.69
N ALA A 385 3.19 -35.37 -2.89
CA ALA A 385 4.31 -36.28 -3.08
C ALA A 385 5.67 -35.55 -3.00
N ASP A 386 5.76 -34.36 -3.60
CA ASP A 386 6.90 -33.46 -3.50
C ASP A 386 6.48 -32.04 -3.89
N GLN A 387 6.26 -31.20 -2.88
CA GLN A 387 5.77 -29.83 -3.07
C GLN A 387 6.77 -28.96 -3.84
N THR A 388 8.08 -29.16 -3.61
CA THR A 388 9.12 -28.38 -4.29
C THR A 388 9.22 -28.75 -5.76
N ALA A 389 9.22 -30.06 -6.07
CA ALA A 389 9.23 -30.54 -7.44
C ALA A 389 7.94 -30.14 -8.19
N TRP A 390 6.79 -30.18 -7.50
CA TRP A 390 5.50 -29.76 -8.04
C TRP A 390 5.55 -28.28 -8.44
N SER A 391 5.93 -27.38 -7.54
CA SER A 391 6.02 -25.94 -7.84
C SER A 391 7.00 -25.61 -8.97
N VAL A 392 8.13 -26.33 -9.08
CA VAL A 392 9.10 -26.13 -10.17
C VAL A 392 8.55 -26.56 -11.53
N LEU A 393 7.86 -27.70 -11.59
CA LEU A 393 7.26 -28.19 -12.83
C LEU A 393 6.02 -27.38 -13.22
N ASP A 394 5.21 -26.98 -12.24
CA ASP A 394 4.06 -26.10 -12.40
C ASP A 394 4.45 -24.79 -13.09
N GLY A 395 5.46 -24.08 -12.56
CA GLY A 395 5.95 -22.85 -13.19
C GLY A 395 6.55 -23.04 -14.60
N ARG A 396 7.12 -24.22 -14.90
CA ARG A 396 7.59 -24.53 -16.27
C ARG A 396 6.43 -24.81 -17.22
N ILE A 397 5.38 -25.49 -16.74
CA ILE A 397 4.15 -25.74 -17.49
C ILE A 397 3.44 -24.41 -17.79
N ASP A 398 3.35 -23.51 -16.81
CA ASP A 398 2.81 -22.16 -16.97
C ASP A 398 3.58 -21.35 -18.01
N ALA A 399 4.90 -21.36 -17.94
CA ALA A 399 5.74 -20.67 -18.92
C ALA A 399 5.47 -21.20 -20.34
N VAL A 400 5.31 -22.52 -20.50
CA VAL A 400 4.94 -23.11 -21.79
C VAL A 400 3.53 -22.67 -22.21
N LEU A 401 2.53 -22.81 -21.34
CA LEU A 401 1.13 -22.44 -21.60
C LEU A 401 1.03 -20.98 -22.05
N GLN A 402 1.67 -20.06 -21.33
CA GLN A 402 1.72 -18.64 -21.66
C GLN A 402 2.33 -18.39 -23.04
N SER A 403 3.45 -19.05 -23.37
CA SER A 403 4.11 -18.86 -24.66
C SER A 403 3.28 -19.37 -25.83
N VAL A 404 2.70 -20.57 -25.69
CA VAL A 404 1.91 -21.22 -26.75
C VAL A 404 0.57 -20.52 -26.96
N ARG A 405 -0.03 -19.99 -25.90
CA ARG A 405 -1.35 -19.33 -25.93
C ARG A 405 -1.30 -17.85 -26.27
N ALA A 406 -0.12 -17.24 -26.29
CA ALA A 406 0.06 -15.82 -26.59
C ALA A 406 -0.73 -15.36 -27.83
N SER A 407 -1.17 -14.09 -27.81
CA SER A 407 -1.90 -13.49 -28.95
C SER A 407 -1.01 -13.38 -30.19
N ARG A 408 0.32 -13.30 -30.00
CA ARG A 408 1.35 -13.34 -31.03
C ARG A 408 2.46 -14.31 -30.59
N PRO A 409 2.28 -15.62 -30.78
CA PRO A 409 3.26 -16.62 -30.36
C PRO A 409 4.56 -16.48 -31.16
N ASP A 410 5.68 -16.67 -30.48
CA ASP A 410 7.03 -16.71 -31.06
C ASP A 410 7.56 -18.16 -31.04
N PRO A 411 7.73 -18.82 -32.21
CA PRO A 411 8.16 -20.21 -32.29
C PRO A 411 9.50 -20.51 -31.63
N ALA A 412 10.41 -19.52 -31.57
CA ALA A 412 11.70 -19.68 -30.92
C ALA A 412 11.52 -19.78 -29.39
N THR A 413 10.76 -18.87 -28.80
CA THR A 413 10.41 -18.88 -27.37
C THR A 413 9.62 -20.13 -26.98
N GLU A 414 8.64 -20.54 -27.79
CA GLU A 414 7.85 -21.76 -27.54
C GLU A 414 8.73 -23.01 -27.54
N THR A 415 9.60 -23.14 -28.56
CA THR A 415 10.54 -24.26 -28.68
C THR A 415 11.49 -24.30 -27.49
N GLN A 416 12.01 -23.15 -27.07
CA GLN A 416 12.90 -23.05 -25.91
C GLN A 416 12.21 -23.51 -24.62
N ARG A 417 11.00 -23.02 -24.35
CA ARG A 417 10.26 -23.35 -23.12
C ARG A 417 9.79 -24.81 -23.11
N LEU A 418 9.31 -25.34 -24.23
CA LEU A 418 8.92 -26.76 -24.36
C LEU A 418 10.13 -27.68 -24.18
N THR A 419 11.29 -27.32 -24.74
CA THR A 419 12.53 -28.08 -24.53
C THR A 419 12.94 -28.06 -23.06
N ALA A 420 12.87 -26.90 -22.40
CA ALA A 420 13.19 -26.78 -20.97
C ALA A 420 12.22 -27.55 -20.06
N LEU A 421 10.95 -27.67 -20.42
CA LEU A 421 9.99 -28.52 -19.73
C LEU A 421 10.30 -30.01 -19.96
N LEU A 422 10.58 -30.40 -21.20
CA LEU A 422 10.97 -31.78 -21.52
C LEU A 422 12.23 -32.21 -20.77
N THR A 423 13.23 -31.33 -20.64
CA THR A 423 14.44 -31.56 -19.84
C THR A 423 14.12 -31.74 -18.35
N ALA A 424 13.12 -31.04 -17.81
CA ALA A 424 12.70 -31.20 -16.42
C ALA A 424 11.87 -32.47 -16.17
N LEU A 425 11.22 -32.99 -17.21
CA LEU A 425 10.44 -34.23 -17.20
C LEU A 425 11.28 -35.48 -17.55
N GLU A 426 12.60 -35.34 -17.68
CA GLU A 426 13.53 -36.47 -17.80
C GLU A 426 13.78 -37.14 -16.46
#